data_AF-A0A1C2EEM5-F1
#
_entry.id   AF-A0A1C2EEM5-F1
#
_cell.length_a   1.000
_cell.length_b   1.000
_cell.length_c   1.000
_cell.angle_alpha   90.00
_cell.angle_beta   90.00
_cell.angle_gamma   90.00
#
_symmetry.space_group_name_H-M   'P 1'
#
loop_
_entity.id
_entity.type
_entity.pdbx_description
1 polymer ?
#
loop_
_entity_poly.entity_id
_entity_poly.type
_entity_poly.pdbx_seq_one_letter_code
_entity_poly.pdbx_strand_id
1 'polypeptide(L)'
;MFENLQKELRRLAASTQVSVPLESDEEGYIDKECPSEACLFQFKILGDDWKSVVRDEEVFCPSCRHAAPAKSWYTTAQIEASKEYVRGTVINGLNGAMRADAQASKRRQKPGAFLSITLNVKGGEDAILLPIAAAEPMRLRTACDDCACRYSYVGAAYFCPSCGKNSASHTFFQTLATIRTSAGLGETLSGVLGPDEADVMTRTLLEKAILDTVTSFQRLAEQLYEARTGKEPRRNAFQNIDAGSALWEAELGISYGQLLEGGALTQLRIFYQQRHLLAHQQGMVDNDYVTRSGDTTYQVGQRLLIKESAALEFADLVERLGTALLARYAA
;
A
#
# COMPACT_ATOMS: atom_id res chain seq x y z
N MET A 1 -23.49 32.68 -40.84
CA MET A 1 -24.50 32.15 -39.90
C MET A 1 -23.89 31.12 -38.94
N PHE A 2 -22.86 30.35 -39.36
CA PHE A 2 -22.19 29.35 -38.52
C PHE A 2 -20.69 29.64 -38.30
N GLU A 3 -20.31 30.92 -38.25
CA GLU A 3 -18.91 31.32 -38.24
C GLU A 3 -18.22 30.92 -36.93
N ASN A 4 -18.91 31.06 -35.79
CA ASN A 4 -18.38 30.68 -34.49
C ASN A 4 -18.28 29.17 -34.35
N LEU A 5 -19.30 28.43 -34.80
CA LEU A 5 -19.30 26.96 -34.79
C LEU A 5 -18.19 26.39 -35.67
N GLN A 6 -17.98 26.93 -36.87
CA GLN A 6 -16.87 26.50 -37.74
C GLN A 6 -15.52 26.80 -37.11
N LYS A 7 -15.37 27.97 -36.47
CA LYS A 7 -14.13 28.32 -35.75
C LYS A 7 -13.88 27.35 -34.60
N GLU A 8 -14.92 26.99 -33.84
CA GLU A 8 -14.82 26.07 -32.72
C GLU A 8 -14.50 24.65 -33.16
N LEU A 9 -15.12 24.15 -34.24
CA LEU A 9 -14.78 22.85 -34.82
C LEU A 9 -13.33 22.80 -35.31
N ARG A 10 -12.82 23.88 -35.93
CA ARG A 10 -11.40 23.97 -36.31
C ARG A 10 -10.49 23.99 -35.08
N ARG A 11 -10.88 24.70 -34.01
CA ARG A 11 -10.14 24.73 -32.74
C ARG A 11 -10.08 23.34 -32.12
N LEU A 12 -11.19 22.61 -32.07
CA LEU A 12 -11.25 21.25 -31.53
C LEU A 12 -10.47 20.26 -32.40
N ALA A 13 -10.53 20.39 -33.72
CA ALA A 13 -9.74 19.57 -34.64
C ALA A 13 -8.22 19.84 -34.54
N ALA A 14 -7.82 21.06 -34.16
CA ALA A 14 -6.42 21.42 -33.94
C ALA A 14 -5.94 21.16 -32.49
N SER A 15 -6.86 21.04 -31.53
CA SER A 15 -6.55 20.76 -30.13
C SER A 15 -6.12 19.30 -29.97
N THR A 16 -4.90 19.08 -29.49
CA THR A 16 -4.37 17.72 -29.22
C THR A 16 -4.40 17.35 -27.74
N GLN A 17 -4.62 18.31 -26.84
CA GLN A 17 -4.58 18.12 -25.39
C GLN A 17 -5.63 18.96 -24.68
N VAL A 18 -6.23 18.39 -23.63
CA VAL A 18 -7.12 19.08 -22.70
C VAL A 18 -6.55 18.89 -21.30
N SER A 19 -6.38 19.99 -20.57
CA SER A 19 -5.95 19.94 -19.18
C SER A 19 -7.15 19.59 -18.29
N VAL A 20 -7.06 18.49 -17.56
CA VAL A 20 -8.07 18.07 -16.59
C VAL A 20 -7.53 18.36 -15.18
N PRO A 21 -8.20 19.21 -14.38
CA PRO A 21 -7.76 19.50 -13.03
C PRO A 21 -8.02 18.31 -12.10
N LEU A 22 -6.97 17.86 -11.42
CA LEU A 22 -7.00 16.84 -10.36
C LEU A 22 -6.78 17.53 -9.01
N GLU A 23 -7.60 17.21 -8.03
CA GLU A 23 -7.43 17.70 -6.67
C GLU A 23 -6.57 16.75 -5.83
N SER A 24 -5.95 17.30 -4.80
CA SER A 24 -5.37 16.50 -3.71
C SER A 24 -6.44 16.32 -2.65
N ASP A 25 -6.28 15.31 -1.79
CA ASP A 25 -7.14 15.21 -0.61
C ASP A 25 -6.87 16.35 0.39
N GLU A 26 -7.67 16.40 1.47
CA GLU A 26 -7.59 17.43 2.51
C GLU A 26 -6.20 17.55 3.15
N GLU A 27 -5.34 16.55 2.98
CA GLU A 27 -4.02 16.44 3.57
C GLU A 27 -2.90 16.57 2.53
N GLY A 28 -3.24 16.94 1.30
CA GLY A 28 -2.29 17.22 0.22
C GLY A 28 -1.76 15.98 -0.50
N TYR A 29 -2.36 14.81 -0.32
CA TYR A 29 -1.98 13.60 -1.03
C TYR A 29 -2.75 13.45 -2.35
N ILE A 30 -2.07 12.93 -3.37
CA ILE A 30 -2.64 12.65 -4.69
C ILE A 30 -2.77 11.15 -4.92
N ASP A 31 -3.86 10.73 -5.55
CA ASP A 31 -4.09 9.31 -5.85
C ASP A 31 -3.20 8.83 -6.99
N LYS A 32 -2.74 7.58 -6.84
CA LYS A 32 -1.90 6.85 -7.78
C LYS A 32 -2.33 5.40 -7.86
N GLU A 33 -2.21 4.81 -9.04
CA GLU A 33 -2.52 3.39 -9.26
C GLU A 33 -1.40 2.74 -10.07
N CYS A 34 -1.06 1.51 -9.72
CA CYS A 34 -0.10 0.71 -10.48
C CYS A 34 -0.62 0.46 -11.90
N PRO A 35 0.13 0.83 -12.96
CA PRO A 35 -0.31 0.64 -14.34
C PRO A 35 -0.29 -0.83 -14.81
N SER A 36 0.27 -1.74 -14.01
CA SER A 36 0.24 -3.17 -14.29
C SER A 36 -1.16 -3.73 -14.05
N GLU A 37 -1.81 -4.24 -15.10
CA GLU A 37 -3.14 -4.88 -15.05
C GLU A 37 -3.23 -6.01 -14.02
N ALA A 38 -2.14 -6.74 -13.81
CA ALA A 38 -2.09 -7.82 -12.81
C ALA A 38 -2.05 -7.32 -11.35
N CYS A 39 -1.85 -6.02 -11.12
CA CYS A 39 -1.62 -5.46 -9.79
C CYS A 39 -2.67 -4.41 -9.41
N LEU A 40 -2.81 -3.34 -10.21
CA LEU A 40 -3.76 -2.23 -9.96
C LEU A 40 -3.76 -1.67 -8.53
N PHE A 41 -2.64 -1.81 -7.82
CA PHE A 41 -2.53 -1.37 -6.44
C PHE A 41 -2.65 0.15 -6.36
N GLN A 42 -3.59 0.62 -5.54
CA GLN A 42 -3.80 2.05 -5.29
C GLN A 42 -3.02 2.50 -4.05
N PHE A 43 -2.40 3.67 -4.18
CA PHE A 43 -1.70 4.36 -3.11
C PHE A 43 -1.86 5.85 -3.31
N LYS A 44 -1.54 6.64 -2.29
CA LYS A 44 -1.40 8.08 -2.43
C LYS A 44 0.01 8.52 -2.08
N ILE A 45 0.42 9.62 -2.66
CA ILE A 45 1.72 10.24 -2.39
C ILE A 45 1.51 11.72 -2.12
N LEU A 46 2.29 12.30 -1.21
CA LEU A 46 2.17 13.72 -0.94
C LEU A 46 2.51 14.52 -2.21
N GLY A 47 1.65 15.48 -2.57
CA GLY A 47 1.78 16.24 -3.81
C GLY A 47 3.10 17.00 -3.94
N ASP A 48 3.66 17.46 -2.84
CA ASP A 48 4.98 18.10 -2.81
C ASP A 48 6.11 17.11 -3.10
N ASP A 49 6.02 15.89 -2.55
CA ASP A 49 7.03 14.84 -2.77
C ASP A 49 6.95 14.29 -4.19
N TRP A 50 5.75 14.23 -4.78
CA TRP A 50 5.57 13.89 -6.19
C TRP A 50 6.29 14.85 -7.13
N LYS A 51 6.40 16.14 -6.75
CA LYS A 51 7.07 17.16 -7.56
C LYS A 51 8.57 17.26 -7.28
N SER A 52 8.99 16.99 -6.05
CA SER A 52 10.35 17.30 -5.56
C SER A 52 11.23 16.08 -5.32
N VAL A 53 10.64 14.90 -5.05
CA VAL A 53 11.36 13.67 -4.68
C VAL A 53 11.19 12.58 -5.73
N VAL A 54 10.03 12.50 -6.38
CA VAL A 54 9.76 11.50 -7.42
C VAL A 54 10.37 11.94 -8.76
N ARG A 55 10.99 10.99 -9.46
CA ARG A 55 11.57 11.20 -10.79
C ARG A 55 10.51 10.98 -11.86
N ASP A 56 10.50 11.82 -12.89
CA ASP A 56 9.52 11.73 -13.97
C ASP A 56 9.68 10.44 -14.79
N GLU A 57 10.91 9.96 -14.94
CA GLU A 57 11.27 8.80 -15.76
C GLU A 57 10.86 7.47 -15.11
N GLU A 58 10.89 7.41 -13.78
CA GLU A 58 10.81 6.14 -13.07
C GLU A 58 10.19 6.31 -11.67
N VAL A 59 9.02 5.69 -11.52
CA VAL A 59 8.27 5.54 -10.27
C VAL A 59 8.02 4.05 -10.07
N PHE A 60 7.98 3.60 -8.81
CA PHE A 60 7.82 2.20 -8.46
C PHE A 60 6.49 1.94 -7.74
N CYS A 61 5.89 0.78 -8.01
CA CYS A 61 4.68 0.36 -7.28
C CYS A 61 5.06 -0.01 -5.85
N PRO A 62 4.41 0.57 -4.82
CA PRO A 62 4.71 0.21 -3.43
C PRO A 62 4.42 -1.26 -3.10
N SER A 63 3.52 -1.91 -3.84
CA SER A 63 3.17 -3.31 -3.61
C SER A 63 4.04 -4.28 -4.42
N CYS A 64 4.05 -4.17 -5.76
CA CYS A 64 4.69 -5.16 -6.65
C CYS A 64 6.04 -4.72 -7.26
N ARG A 65 6.50 -3.49 -6.97
CA ARG A 65 7.71 -2.88 -7.54
C ARG A 65 7.71 -2.65 -9.06
N HIS A 66 6.58 -2.79 -9.75
CA HIS A 66 6.48 -2.43 -11.16
C HIS A 66 6.95 -0.98 -11.37
N ALA A 67 7.80 -0.76 -12.38
CA ALA A 67 8.41 0.52 -12.68
C ALA A 67 7.80 1.13 -13.94
N ALA A 68 7.37 2.38 -13.86
CA ALA A 68 6.81 3.12 -14.99
C ALA A 68 7.02 4.64 -14.84
N PRO A 69 7.01 5.41 -15.94
CA PRO A 69 7.11 6.88 -15.88
C PRO A 69 5.97 7.51 -15.08
N ALA A 70 6.20 8.67 -14.46
CA ALA A 70 5.25 9.36 -13.59
C ALA A 70 3.86 9.59 -14.24
N LYS A 71 3.83 9.79 -15.56
CA LYS A 71 2.59 10.01 -16.33
C LYS A 71 1.71 8.76 -16.50
N SER A 72 2.17 7.58 -16.07
CA SER A 72 1.43 6.33 -16.19
C SER A 72 0.60 5.96 -14.94
N TRP A 73 0.67 6.76 -13.88
CA TRP A 73 0.14 6.38 -12.55
C TRP A 73 -1.23 6.97 -12.21
N TYR A 74 -2.04 7.32 -13.22
CA TYR A 74 -3.41 7.78 -12.97
C TYR A 74 -4.30 6.61 -12.58
N THR A 75 -5.22 6.82 -11.64
CA THR A 75 -6.17 5.78 -11.27
C THR A 75 -7.16 5.54 -12.40
N THR A 76 -7.68 4.32 -12.50
CA THR A 76 -8.76 3.98 -13.44
C THR A 76 -9.95 4.93 -13.28
N ALA A 77 -10.31 5.28 -12.04
CA ALA A 77 -11.37 6.26 -11.76
C ALA A 77 -11.04 7.67 -12.29
N GLN A 78 -9.80 8.14 -12.14
CA GLN A 78 -9.35 9.42 -12.69
C GLN A 78 -9.39 9.42 -14.22
N ILE A 79 -9.00 8.32 -14.87
CA ILE A 79 -9.04 8.18 -16.34
C ILE A 79 -10.49 8.26 -16.84
N GLU A 80 -11.42 7.55 -16.21
CA GLU A 80 -12.84 7.59 -16.60
C GLU A 80 -13.47 8.97 -16.34
N ALA A 81 -13.22 9.57 -15.18
CA ALA A 81 -13.70 10.92 -14.89
C ALA A 81 -13.10 11.97 -15.86
N SER A 82 -11.86 11.79 -16.29
CA SER A 82 -11.22 12.65 -17.28
C SER A 82 -11.90 12.58 -18.65
N LYS A 83 -12.36 11.40 -19.08
CA LYS A 83 -13.11 11.25 -20.34
C LYS A 83 -14.41 12.04 -20.31
N GLU A 84 -15.15 11.99 -19.19
CA GLU A 84 -16.39 12.76 -19.03
C GLU A 84 -16.11 14.27 -18.96
N TYR A 85 -15.05 14.70 -18.26
CA TYR A 85 -14.64 16.10 -18.23
C TYR A 85 -14.30 16.64 -19.63
N VAL A 86 -13.54 15.87 -20.42
CA VAL A 86 -13.19 16.23 -21.80
C VAL A 86 -14.44 16.31 -22.67
N ARG A 87 -15.36 15.35 -22.54
CA ARG A 87 -16.64 15.36 -23.26
C ARG A 87 -17.46 16.60 -22.92
N GLY A 88 -17.57 16.94 -21.64
CA GLY A 88 -18.26 18.16 -21.19
C GLY A 88 -17.62 19.43 -21.74
N THR A 89 -16.29 19.49 -21.80
CA THR A 89 -15.54 20.62 -22.38
C THR A 89 -15.88 20.82 -23.86
N VAL A 90 -15.98 19.72 -24.62
CA VAL A 90 -16.38 19.75 -26.03
C VAL A 90 -17.84 20.21 -26.17
N ILE A 91 -18.76 19.63 -25.39
CA ILE A 91 -20.18 19.99 -25.40
C ILE A 91 -20.37 21.48 -25.11
N ASN A 92 -19.72 22.00 -24.08
CA ASN A 92 -19.80 23.42 -23.69
C ASN A 92 -19.26 24.34 -24.78
N GLY A 93 -18.14 23.97 -25.42
CA GLY A 93 -17.58 24.70 -26.55
C GLY A 93 -18.55 24.78 -27.73
N LEU A 94 -19.14 23.64 -28.12
CA LEU A 94 -20.13 23.58 -29.21
C LEU A 94 -21.41 24.35 -28.89
N ASN A 95 -21.97 24.15 -27.70
CA ASN A 95 -23.17 24.86 -27.24
C ASN A 95 -22.94 26.38 -27.24
N GLY A 96 -21.81 26.83 -26.68
CA GLY A 96 -21.43 28.24 -26.65
C GLY A 96 -21.28 28.83 -28.05
N ALA A 97 -20.62 28.12 -28.96
CA ALA A 97 -20.43 28.56 -30.34
C ALA A 97 -21.77 28.65 -31.12
N MET A 98 -22.65 27.66 -30.96
CA MET A 98 -23.99 27.67 -31.58
C MET A 98 -24.85 28.83 -31.04
N ARG A 99 -24.84 29.08 -29.72
CA ARG A 99 -25.55 30.21 -29.11
C ARG A 99 -25.00 31.55 -29.62
N ALA A 100 -23.68 31.68 -29.75
CA ALA A 100 -23.04 32.87 -30.31
C ALA A 100 -23.45 33.12 -31.78
N ASP A 101 -23.50 32.07 -32.59
CA ASP A 101 -23.97 32.15 -33.98
C ASP A 101 -25.44 32.55 -34.09
N ALA A 102 -26.31 32.03 -33.22
CA ALA A 102 -27.71 32.43 -33.16
C ALA A 102 -27.86 33.91 -32.78
N GLN A 103 -27.10 34.39 -31.78
CA GLN A 103 -27.09 35.80 -31.39
C GLN A 103 -26.58 36.69 -32.52
N ALA A 104 -25.50 36.31 -33.20
CA ALA A 104 -24.94 37.04 -34.34
C ALA A 104 -25.94 37.11 -35.51
N SER A 105 -26.66 36.00 -35.79
CA SER A 105 -27.71 35.97 -36.81
C SER A 105 -28.84 36.95 -36.50
N LYS A 106 -29.27 37.04 -35.24
CA LYS A 106 -30.31 37.99 -34.79
C LYS A 106 -29.84 39.44 -34.90
N ARG A 107 -28.57 39.73 -34.59
CA ARG A 107 -27.97 41.07 -34.71
C ARG A 107 -27.81 41.56 -36.15
N ARG A 108 -27.65 40.66 -37.14
CA ARG A 108 -27.48 41.02 -38.56
C ARG A 108 -28.78 41.44 -39.26
N GLN A 109 -29.90 41.52 -38.55
CA GLN A 109 -31.17 41.99 -39.13
C GLN A 109 -31.08 43.46 -39.59
N LYS A 110 -31.43 43.73 -40.85
CA LYS A 110 -31.55 45.09 -41.41
C LYS A 110 -33.02 45.47 -41.54
N PRO A 111 -33.46 46.64 -41.04
CA PRO A 111 -34.81 47.14 -41.29
C PRO A 111 -35.07 47.30 -42.79
N GLY A 112 -36.16 46.73 -43.31
CA GLY A 112 -36.57 46.85 -44.72
C GLY A 112 -36.07 45.76 -45.69
N ALA A 113 -35.47 44.67 -45.19
CA ALA A 113 -35.06 43.56 -46.04
C ALA A 113 -36.27 42.77 -46.59
N PHE A 114 -36.26 42.46 -47.89
CA PHE A 114 -37.31 41.68 -48.59
C PHE A 114 -37.45 40.23 -48.07
N LEU A 115 -36.37 39.65 -47.54
CA LEU A 115 -36.35 38.32 -46.93
C LEU A 115 -35.46 38.35 -45.66
N SER A 116 -35.92 37.74 -44.57
CA SER A 116 -35.18 37.62 -43.32
C SER A 116 -35.04 36.15 -42.92
N ILE A 117 -33.80 35.69 -42.74
CA ILE A 117 -33.49 34.33 -42.28
C ILE A 117 -32.79 34.45 -40.92
N THR A 118 -33.33 33.78 -39.91
CA THR A 118 -32.81 33.83 -38.54
C THR A 118 -32.51 32.43 -38.03
N LEU A 119 -31.34 32.25 -37.42
CA LEU A 119 -30.99 31.03 -36.69
C LEU A 119 -31.55 31.09 -35.26
N ASN A 120 -32.24 30.05 -34.85
CA ASN A 120 -32.62 29.85 -33.46
C ASN A 120 -32.09 28.50 -32.98
N VAL A 121 -31.36 28.51 -31.87
CA VAL A 121 -30.82 27.30 -31.24
C VAL A 121 -31.74 26.97 -30.06
N LYS A 122 -32.29 25.75 -30.06
CA LYS A 122 -33.10 25.20 -28.98
C LYS A 122 -32.43 23.94 -28.47
N GLY A 123 -32.33 23.79 -27.15
CA GLY A 123 -31.60 22.68 -26.52
C GLY A 123 -30.09 22.95 -26.37
N GLY A 124 -29.38 21.94 -25.90
CA GLY A 124 -27.97 22.02 -25.49
C GLY A 124 -27.86 22.44 -24.03
N GLU A 125 -27.75 21.47 -23.12
CA GLU A 125 -27.39 21.72 -21.73
C GLU A 125 -25.87 21.74 -21.62
N ASP A 126 -25.35 22.75 -20.92
CA ASP A 126 -23.93 22.81 -20.64
C ASP A 126 -23.61 21.81 -19.53
N ALA A 127 -22.56 21.02 -19.74
CA ALA A 127 -22.02 20.12 -18.74
C ALA A 127 -21.38 20.95 -17.61
N ILE A 128 -21.58 20.51 -16.37
CA ILE A 128 -20.89 21.08 -15.21
C ILE A 128 -19.49 20.47 -15.17
N LEU A 129 -18.47 21.31 -15.27
CA LEU A 129 -17.07 20.91 -15.23
C LEU A 129 -16.51 21.13 -13.82
N LEU A 130 -16.43 20.05 -13.05
CA LEU A 130 -15.79 20.06 -11.72
C LEU A 130 -14.40 19.42 -11.81
N PRO A 131 -13.43 19.88 -10.99
CA PRO A 131 -12.20 19.13 -10.76
C PRO A 131 -12.48 17.69 -10.31
N ILE A 132 -11.59 16.77 -10.66
CA ILE A 132 -11.67 15.39 -10.20
C ILE A 132 -11.16 15.36 -8.76
N ALA A 133 -12.09 15.16 -7.83
CA ALA A 133 -11.79 15.04 -6.41
C ALA A 133 -10.90 13.83 -6.12
N ALA A 134 -10.01 13.96 -5.14
CA ALA A 134 -9.23 12.84 -4.64
C ALA A 134 -10.11 11.85 -3.86
N ALA A 135 -9.70 10.59 -3.82
CA ALA A 135 -10.33 9.59 -2.95
C ALA A 135 -10.14 9.93 -1.46
N GLU A 136 -10.93 9.29 -0.58
CA GLU A 136 -10.80 9.43 0.87
C GLU A 136 -9.36 9.20 1.37
N PRO A 137 -8.86 9.97 2.36
CA PRO A 137 -7.53 9.81 2.90
C PRO A 137 -7.24 8.38 3.38
N MET A 138 -6.07 7.87 3.00
CA MET A 138 -5.61 6.57 3.48
C MET A 138 -4.96 6.70 4.85
N ARG A 139 -5.30 5.78 5.77
CA ARG A 139 -4.88 5.84 7.17
C ARG A 139 -3.44 5.39 7.40
N LEU A 140 -2.97 4.38 6.66
CA LEU A 140 -1.59 3.93 6.78
C LEU A 140 -0.67 4.89 6.03
N ARG A 141 0.32 5.43 6.74
CA ARG A 141 1.26 6.42 6.22
C ARG A 141 2.67 6.06 6.60
N THR A 142 3.60 6.41 5.73
CA THR A 142 5.02 6.23 5.99
C THR A 142 5.86 7.22 5.21
N ALA A 143 7.11 7.36 5.62
CA ALA A 143 8.15 8.07 4.91
C ALA A 143 9.31 7.11 4.66
N CYS A 144 9.89 7.16 3.46
CA CYS A 144 11.03 6.30 3.13
C CYS A 144 12.28 6.72 3.91
N ASP A 145 12.95 5.75 4.54
CA ASP A 145 14.18 5.99 5.32
C ASP A 145 15.36 6.51 4.46
N ASP A 146 15.34 6.27 3.14
CA ASP A 146 16.43 6.65 2.23
C ASP A 146 16.20 7.97 1.50
N CYS A 147 14.98 8.21 1.00
CA CYS A 147 14.67 9.39 0.19
C CYS A 147 13.61 10.31 0.81
N ALA A 148 13.15 10.02 2.02
CA ALA A 148 12.12 10.75 2.76
C ALA A 148 10.75 10.88 2.06
N CYS A 149 10.55 10.22 0.92
CA CYS A 149 9.28 10.21 0.19
C CYS A 149 8.12 9.75 1.08
N ARG A 150 7.09 10.59 1.22
CA ARG A 150 5.89 10.35 2.04
C ARG A 150 4.75 9.83 1.18
N TYR A 151 4.21 8.69 1.58
CA TYR A 151 3.14 8.03 0.87
C TYR A 151 2.20 7.30 1.84
N SER A 152 1.00 7.04 1.38
CA SER A 152 -0.06 6.36 2.11
C SER A 152 -0.70 5.29 1.23
N TYR A 153 -1.27 4.27 1.86
CA TYR A 153 -1.77 3.10 1.14
C TYR A 153 -2.82 2.35 1.98
N VAL A 154 -3.50 1.40 1.35
CA VAL A 154 -4.34 0.41 2.04
C VAL A 154 -3.69 -0.97 1.91
N GLY A 155 -3.64 -1.72 3.01
CA GLY A 155 -2.99 -3.03 3.04
C GLY A 155 -1.48 -2.93 3.27
N ALA A 156 -0.68 -3.56 2.41
CA ALA A 156 0.77 -3.68 2.58
C ALA A 156 1.55 -3.02 1.44
N ALA A 157 2.53 -2.19 1.80
CA ALA A 157 3.45 -1.55 0.88
C ALA A 157 4.89 -1.92 1.26
N TYR A 158 5.57 -2.60 0.35
CA TYR A 158 6.90 -3.15 0.57
C TYR A 158 8.02 -2.25 0.02
N PHE A 159 7.70 -1.41 -0.96
CA PHE A 159 8.67 -0.60 -1.70
C PHE A 159 8.36 0.89 -1.61
N CYS A 160 9.40 1.72 -1.61
CA CYS A 160 9.24 3.16 -1.76
C CYS A 160 8.83 3.51 -3.21
N PRO A 161 7.81 4.36 -3.44
CA PRO A 161 7.39 4.73 -4.78
C PRO A 161 8.40 5.60 -5.53
N SER A 162 9.30 6.32 -4.84
CA SER A 162 10.34 7.11 -5.49
C SER A 162 11.60 6.29 -5.79
N CYS A 163 12.24 5.70 -4.77
CA CYS A 163 13.54 5.04 -4.93
C CYS A 163 13.46 3.52 -5.19
N GLY A 164 12.27 2.91 -5.07
CA GLY A 164 12.06 1.48 -5.34
C GLY A 164 12.72 0.54 -4.33
N LYS A 165 13.30 1.06 -3.25
CA LYS A 165 13.95 0.26 -2.21
C LYS A 165 12.91 -0.43 -1.33
N ASN A 166 13.19 -1.68 -0.98
CA ASN A 166 12.41 -2.42 0.00
C ASN A 166 12.90 -2.06 1.40
N SER A 167 12.07 -1.36 2.19
CA SER A 167 12.42 -1.10 3.58
C SER A 167 12.04 -2.32 4.42
N ALA A 168 13.07 -3.07 4.83
CA ALA A 168 12.90 -4.26 5.66
C ALA A 168 12.32 -3.91 7.04
N SER A 169 12.72 -2.77 7.62
CA SER A 169 12.14 -2.22 8.84
C SER A 169 10.65 -1.89 8.66
N HIS A 170 10.30 -1.18 7.58
CA HIS A 170 8.90 -0.86 7.29
C HIS A 170 8.04 -2.12 7.13
N THR A 171 8.50 -3.06 6.31
CA THR A 171 7.81 -4.34 6.08
C THR A 171 7.67 -5.13 7.38
N PHE A 172 8.69 -5.12 8.24
CA PHE A 172 8.66 -5.79 9.53
C PHE A 172 7.56 -5.24 10.44
N PHE A 173 7.53 -3.92 10.67
CA PHE A 173 6.51 -3.29 11.51
C PHE A 173 5.09 -3.43 10.93
N GLN A 174 4.94 -3.30 9.61
CA GLN A 174 3.66 -3.58 8.94
C GLN A 174 3.19 -5.02 9.17
N THR A 175 4.09 -5.99 9.08
CA THR A 175 3.74 -7.41 9.27
C THR A 175 3.30 -7.63 10.71
N LEU A 176 3.99 -7.06 11.70
CA LEU A 176 3.59 -7.15 13.11
C LEU A 176 2.25 -6.48 13.40
N ALA A 177 1.97 -5.32 12.80
CA ALA A 177 0.66 -4.69 12.89
C ALA A 177 -0.45 -5.60 12.31
N THR A 178 -0.19 -6.22 11.15
CA THR A 178 -1.11 -7.19 10.53
C THR A 178 -1.36 -8.38 11.43
N ILE A 179 -0.30 -8.94 12.02
CA ILE A 179 -0.38 -10.06 12.98
C ILE A 179 -1.28 -9.70 14.17
N ARG A 180 -1.11 -8.52 14.76
CA ARG A 180 -1.92 -8.07 15.90
C ARG A 180 -3.38 -7.89 15.52
N THR A 181 -3.65 -7.28 14.36
CA THR A 181 -5.02 -7.18 13.84
C THR A 181 -5.61 -8.57 13.64
N SER A 182 -4.91 -9.48 12.95
CA SER A 182 -5.39 -10.84 12.70
C SER A 182 -5.64 -11.63 13.99
N ALA A 183 -4.80 -11.48 15.01
CA ALA A 183 -4.97 -12.14 16.30
C ALA A 183 -6.25 -11.67 17.03
N GLY A 184 -6.59 -10.39 16.94
CA GLY A 184 -7.76 -9.81 17.59
C GLY A 184 -9.09 -9.93 16.81
N LEU A 185 -9.11 -10.60 15.65
CA LEU A 185 -10.33 -10.71 14.83
C LEU A 185 -11.35 -11.74 15.33
N GLY A 186 -11.02 -12.56 16.33
CA GLY A 186 -11.84 -13.71 16.75
C GLY A 186 -13.30 -13.35 17.09
N GLU A 187 -13.52 -12.31 17.90
CA GLU A 187 -14.87 -11.84 18.24
C GLU A 187 -15.62 -11.28 17.02
N THR A 188 -14.92 -10.54 16.15
CA THR A 188 -15.51 -9.98 14.93
C THR A 188 -15.95 -11.08 13.98
N LEU A 189 -15.13 -12.11 13.79
CA LEU A 189 -15.46 -13.28 12.97
C LEU A 189 -16.65 -14.04 13.53
N SER A 190 -16.71 -14.21 14.86
CA SER A 190 -17.82 -14.89 15.54
C SER A 190 -19.16 -14.13 15.41
N GLY A 191 -19.13 -12.80 15.24
CA GLY A 191 -20.31 -11.99 15.00
C GLY A 191 -20.83 -12.00 13.56
N VAL A 192 -20.01 -12.43 12.59
CA VAL A 192 -20.32 -12.35 11.15
C VAL A 192 -20.49 -13.74 10.51
N LEU A 193 -19.74 -14.73 10.97
CA LEU A 193 -19.71 -16.09 10.40
C LEU A 193 -20.46 -17.10 11.28
N GLY A 194 -20.70 -18.31 10.74
CA GLY A 194 -21.19 -19.43 11.53
C GLY A 194 -20.16 -19.87 12.59
N PRO A 195 -20.59 -20.50 13.71
CA PRO A 195 -19.68 -20.87 14.81
C PRO A 195 -18.46 -21.70 14.38
N ASP A 196 -18.67 -22.70 13.51
CA ASP A 196 -17.59 -23.57 13.03
C ASP A 196 -16.62 -22.83 12.10
N GLU A 197 -17.15 -21.98 11.20
CA GLU A 197 -16.34 -21.18 10.29
C GLU A 197 -15.50 -20.15 11.03
N ALA A 198 -16.08 -19.52 12.06
CA ALA A 198 -15.39 -18.56 12.91
C ALA A 198 -14.23 -19.22 13.69
N ASP A 199 -14.43 -20.41 14.27
CA ASP A 199 -13.37 -21.14 14.98
C ASP A 199 -12.22 -21.52 14.03
N VAL A 200 -12.55 -22.10 12.87
CA VAL A 200 -11.56 -22.52 11.87
C VAL A 200 -10.73 -21.32 11.37
N MET A 201 -11.39 -20.21 11.05
CA MET A 201 -10.71 -19.00 10.59
C MET A 201 -9.85 -18.37 11.68
N THR A 202 -10.37 -18.27 12.91
CA THR A 202 -9.62 -17.71 14.05
C THR A 202 -8.36 -18.52 14.32
N ARG A 203 -8.46 -19.85 14.38
CA ARG A 203 -7.31 -20.74 14.59
C ARG A 203 -6.29 -20.63 13.46
N THR A 204 -6.75 -20.56 12.21
CA THR A 204 -5.88 -20.40 11.04
C THR A 204 -5.10 -19.08 11.09
N LEU A 205 -5.77 -17.98 11.46
CA LEU A 205 -5.13 -16.67 11.59
C LEU A 205 -4.08 -16.65 12.72
N LEU A 206 -4.38 -17.26 13.86
CA LEU A 206 -3.45 -17.37 14.99
C LEU A 206 -2.22 -18.22 14.66
N GLU A 207 -2.39 -19.35 13.97
CA GLU A 207 -1.27 -20.18 13.53
C GLU A 207 -0.41 -19.44 12.49
N LYS A 208 -1.06 -18.78 11.52
CA LYS A 208 -0.37 -17.95 10.53
C LYS A 208 0.40 -16.81 11.17
N ALA A 209 -0.14 -16.18 12.22
CA ALA A 209 0.54 -15.13 12.97
C ALA A 209 1.90 -15.62 13.52
N ILE A 210 1.97 -16.81 14.10
CA ILE A 210 3.24 -17.39 14.59
C ILE A 210 4.23 -17.60 13.43
N LEU A 211 3.77 -18.14 12.30
CA LEU A 211 4.61 -18.38 11.12
C LEU A 211 5.16 -17.07 10.53
N ASP A 212 4.30 -16.07 10.36
CA ASP A 212 4.64 -14.78 9.79
C ASP A 212 5.60 -13.99 10.69
N THR A 213 5.44 -14.09 12.03
CA THR A 213 6.30 -13.37 13.00
C THR A 213 7.77 -13.79 12.87
N VAL A 214 8.06 -15.09 12.74
CA VAL A 214 9.44 -15.56 12.51
C VAL A 214 9.94 -15.09 11.14
N THR A 215 9.10 -15.18 10.12
CA THR A 215 9.48 -14.85 8.74
C THR A 215 9.79 -13.36 8.59
N SER A 216 9.01 -12.48 9.22
CA SER A 216 9.24 -11.03 9.20
C SER A 216 10.54 -10.68 9.93
N PHE A 217 10.80 -11.27 11.09
CA PHE A 217 12.04 -11.06 11.83
C PHE A 217 13.27 -11.58 11.07
N GLN A 218 13.17 -12.78 10.47
CA GLN A 218 14.22 -13.32 9.62
C GLN A 218 14.58 -12.33 8.52
N ARG A 219 13.58 -11.82 7.79
CA ARG A 219 13.82 -10.90 6.68
C ARG A 219 14.49 -9.61 7.13
N LEU A 220 14.06 -9.06 8.28
CA LEU A 220 14.71 -7.90 8.90
C LEU A 220 16.17 -8.20 9.23
N ALA A 221 16.43 -9.28 9.97
CA ALA A 221 17.77 -9.63 10.43
C ALA A 221 18.73 -9.93 9.28
N GLU A 222 18.27 -10.62 8.22
CA GLU A 222 19.07 -10.89 7.03
C GLU A 222 19.51 -9.60 6.33
N GLN A 223 18.59 -8.66 6.16
CA GLN A 223 18.89 -7.38 5.51
C GLN A 223 19.81 -6.50 6.36
N LEU A 224 19.62 -6.47 7.68
CA LEU A 224 20.53 -5.75 8.57
C LEU A 224 21.93 -6.36 8.59
N TYR A 225 22.01 -7.70 8.59
CA TYR A 225 23.28 -8.42 8.57
C TYR A 225 24.03 -8.19 7.26
N GLU A 226 23.35 -8.30 6.12
CA GLU A 226 23.92 -8.05 4.79
C GLU A 226 24.40 -6.60 4.66
N ALA A 227 23.59 -5.63 5.10
CA ALA A 227 23.96 -4.22 5.04
C ALA A 227 25.17 -3.89 5.94
N ARG A 228 25.33 -4.58 7.07
CA ARG A 228 26.45 -4.36 8.01
C ARG A 228 27.74 -5.05 7.57
N THR A 229 27.65 -6.29 7.07
CA THR A 229 28.81 -7.15 6.80
C THR A 229 29.21 -7.21 5.33
N GLY A 230 28.31 -6.81 4.42
CA GLY A 230 28.44 -7.02 2.99
C GLY A 230 28.32 -8.48 2.56
N LYS A 231 27.86 -9.38 3.45
CA LYS A 231 27.75 -10.82 3.20
C LYS A 231 26.34 -11.31 3.47
N GLU A 232 25.88 -12.25 2.65
CA GLU A 232 24.64 -12.95 2.93
C GLU A 232 24.83 -13.92 4.12
N PRO A 233 23.91 -13.93 5.09
CA PRO A 233 23.94 -14.91 6.16
C PRO A 233 23.65 -16.32 5.62
N ARG A 234 24.08 -17.35 6.36
CA ARG A 234 23.70 -18.74 6.03
C ARG A 234 22.17 -18.85 5.96
N ARG A 235 21.68 -19.59 4.96
CA ARG A 235 20.24 -19.85 4.78
C ARG A 235 19.58 -20.31 6.10
N ASN A 236 18.48 -19.64 6.44
CA ASN A 236 17.67 -19.88 7.64
C ASN A 236 18.41 -19.67 8.97
N ALA A 237 19.55 -18.97 9.00
CA ALA A 237 20.26 -18.72 10.25
C ALA A 237 19.38 -17.99 11.28
N PHE A 238 18.56 -17.05 10.82
CA PHE A 238 17.64 -16.29 11.69
C PHE A 238 16.28 -16.98 11.93
N GLN A 239 16.04 -18.18 11.37
CA GLN A 239 14.92 -19.03 11.79
C GLN A 239 15.25 -19.85 13.04
N ASN A 240 16.51 -19.81 13.50
CA ASN A 240 16.93 -20.37 14.77
C ASN A 240 17.41 -19.21 15.66
N ILE A 241 16.70 -19.00 16.77
CA ILE A 241 16.96 -17.87 17.67
C ILE A 241 18.38 -17.90 18.26
N ASP A 242 18.91 -19.08 18.57
CA ASP A 242 20.26 -19.23 19.13
C ASP A 242 21.34 -19.01 18.07
N ALA A 243 21.12 -19.55 16.87
CA ALA A 243 22.05 -19.32 15.75
C ALA A 243 22.09 -17.85 15.35
N GLY A 244 20.93 -17.18 15.29
CA GLY A 244 20.84 -15.74 15.05
C GLY A 244 21.52 -14.93 16.15
N SER A 245 21.34 -15.32 17.42
CA SER A 245 22.02 -14.67 18.55
C SER A 245 23.54 -14.78 18.44
N ALA A 246 24.06 -15.97 18.12
CA ALA A 246 25.49 -16.19 17.98
C ALA A 246 26.10 -15.41 16.79
N LEU A 247 25.35 -15.25 15.70
CA LEU A 247 25.77 -14.40 14.58
C LEU A 247 25.93 -12.94 15.00
N TRP A 248 24.93 -12.37 15.69
CA TRP A 248 25.04 -10.99 16.16
C TRP A 248 26.08 -10.81 17.26
N GLU A 249 26.32 -11.83 18.07
CA GLU A 249 27.39 -11.80 19.07
C GLU A 249 28.77 -11.79 18.41
N ALA A 250 28.97 -12.55 17.34
CA ALA A 250 30.22 -12.53 16.58
C ALA A 250 30.45 -11.19 15.86
N GLU A 251 29.41 -10.58 15.28
CA GLU A 251 29.55 -9.35 14.50
C GLU A 251 29.52 -8.06 15.33
N LEU A 252 28.67 -7.99 16.36
CA LEU A 252 28.43 -6.78 17.16
C LEU A 252 28.88 -6.93 18.61
N GLY A 253 29.30 -8.12 19.05
CA GLY A 253 29.58 -8.40 20.46
C GLY A 253 28.32 -8.46 21.33
N ILE A 254 27.13 -8.60 20.70
CA ILE A 254 25.84 -8.52 21.39
C ILE A 254 24.98 -9.75 21.07
N SER A 255 24.56 -10.44 22.12
CA SER A 255 23.61 -11.57 22.05
C SER A 255 22.17 -11.10 22.25
N TYR A 256 21.20 -11.89 21.79
CA TYR A 256 19.78 -11.62 22.04
C TYR A 256 19.44 -11.61 23.53
N GLY A 257 20.16 -12.37 24.35
CA GLY A 257 20.00 -12.36 25.81
C GLY A 257 20.42 -11.05 26.47
N GLN A 258 21.27 -10.24 25.82
CA GLN A 258 21.60 -8.88 26.27
C GLN A 258 20.58 -7.84 25.77
N LEU A 259 19.81 -8.16 24.73
CA LEU A 259 18.77 -7.29 24.17
C LEU A 259 17.40 -7.50 24.83
N LEU A 260 17.18 -8.67 25.41
CA LEU A 260 15.91 -9.08 26.00
C LEU A 260 16.11 -9.39 27.48
N GLU A 261 15.37 -8.68 28.33
CA GLU A 261 15.45 -8.84 29.79
C GLU A 261 14.62 -10.05 30.27
N GLY A 262 15.09 -10.71 31.33
CA GLY A 262 14.35 -11.74 32.05
C GLY A 262 14.12 -13.05 31.26
N GLY A 263 13.00 -13.72 31.52
CA GLY A 263 12.61 -14.97 30.86
C GLY A 263 12.18 -14.84 29.39
N ALA A 264 12.28 -13.63 28.81
CA ALA A 264 11.83 -13.31 27.46
C ALA A 264 12.50 -14.16 26.37
N LEU A 265 13.81 -14.41 26.48
CA LEU A 265 14.53 -15.24 25.51
C LEU A 265 14.07 -16.71 25.57
N THR A 266 13.77 -17.21 26.77
CA THR A 266 13.21 -18.56 26.95
C THR A 266 11.83 -18.67 26.29
N GLN A 267 10.98 -17.66 26.48
CA GLN A 267 9.66 -17.62 25.84
C GLN A 267 9.76 -17.53 24.30
N LEU A 268 10.69 -16.72 23.79
CA LEU A 268 10.99 -16.64 22.35
C LEU A 268 11.45 -17.99 21.79
N ARG A 269 12.29 -18.74 22.51
CA ARG A 269 12.69 -20.10 22.10
C ARG A 269 11.48 -21.01 21.94
N ILE A 270 10.53 -20.97 22.87
CA ILE A 270 9.28 -21.74 22.77
C ILE A 270 8.54 -21.38 21.49
N PHE A 271 8.29 -20.09 21.23
CA PHE A 271 7.58 -19.66 20.02
C PHE A 271 8.27 -20.07 18.71
N TYR A 272 9.61 -19.99 18.67
CA TYR A 272 10.38 -20.47 17.51
C TYR A 272 10.24 -21.98 17.30
N GLN A 273 10.19 -22.78 18.37
CA GLN A 273 9.92 -24.22 18.25
C GLN A 273 8.46 -24.49 17.87
N GLN A 274 7.50 -23.71 18.36
CA GLN A 274 6.10 -23.83 17.94
C GLN A 274 5.94 -23.57 16.43
N ARG A 275 6.66 -22.57 15.89
CA ARG A 275 6.72 -22.32 14.44
C ARG A 275 7.20 -23.55 13.67
N HIS A 276 8.19 -24.29 14.16
CA HIS A 276 8.66 -25.52 13.52
C HIS A 276 7.54 -26.56 13.42
N LEU A 277 6.81 -26.79 14.52
CA LEU A 277 5.70 -27.73 14.56
C LEU A 277 4.56 -27.30 13.62
N LEU A 278 4.19 -26.02 13.61
CA LEU A 278 3.15 -25.51 12.71
C LEU A 278 3.55 -25.63 11.23
N ALA A 279 4.81 -25.32 10.89
CA ALA A 279 5.29 -25.32 9.51
C ALA A 279 5.49 -26.74 8.94
N HIS A 280 5.85 -27.72 9.78
CA HIS A 280 6.33 -29.01 9.28
C HIS A 280 5.64 -30.23 9.90
N GLN A 281 4.96 -30.09 11.03
CA GLN A 281 4.32 -31.20 11.76
C GLN A 281 2.83 -30.98 12.01
N GLN A 282 2.17 -30.08 11.27
CA GLN A 282 0.74 -29.78 11.43
C GLN A 282 0.36 -29.35 12.86
N GLY A 283 1.33 -28.80 13.60
CA GLY A 283 1.19 -28.43 15.00
C GLY A 283 1.27 -29.59 15.99
N MET A 284 1.64 -30.80 15.57
CA MET A 284 1.82 -31.95 16.46
C MET A 284 3.15 -31.86 17.21
N VAL A 285 3.12 -32.07 18.53
CA VAL A 285 4.29 -31.97 19.40
C VAL A 285 5.15 -33.22 19.28
N ASP A 286 6.45 -33.03 19.05
CA ASP A 286 7.45 -34.08 18.96
C ASP A 286 8.49 -34.00 20.10
N ASN A 287 9.40 -34.98 20.12
CA ASN A 287 10.48 -35.02 21.12
C ASN A 287 11.48 -33.86 20.96
N ASP A 288 11.71 -33.37 19.72
CA ASP A 288 12.63 -32.26 19.47
C ASP A 288 12.12 -30.97 20.11
N TYR A 289 10.81 -30.70 19.97
CA TYR A 289 10.14 -29.58 20.63
C TYR A 289 10.33 -29.59 22.14
N VAL A 290 9.98 -30.69 22.82
CA VAL A 290 10.05 -30.77 24.29
C VAL A 290 11.49 -30.59 24.77
N THR A 291 12.45 -31.23 24.09
CA THR A 291 13.87 -31.18 24.45
C THR A 291 14.46 -29.78 24.28
N ARG A 292 14.10 -29.07 23.20
CA ARG A 292 14.70 -27.78 22.85
C ARG A 292 13.99 -26.58 23.46
N SER A 293 12.67 -26.66 23.63
CA SER A 293 11.87 -25.58 24.20
C SER A 293 11.82 -25.63 25.73
N GLY A 294 11.91 -26.84 26.32
CA GLY A 294 11.66 -27.06 27.74
C GLY A 294 10.20 -26.83 28.14
N ASP A 295 9.28 -26.72 27.18
CA ASP A 295 7.86 -26.49 27.44
C ASP A 295 7.20 -27.73 28.05
N THR A 296 6.66 -27.57 29.26
CA THR A 296 5.94 -28.62 30.00
C THR A 296 4.43 -28.56 29.80
N THR A 297 3.92 -27.60 29.02
CA THR A 297 2.48 -27.39 28.77
C THR A 297 1.90 -28.47 27.87
N TYR A 298 2.72 -29.03 26.97
CA TYR A 298 2.32 -30.05 26.02
C TYR A 298 3.14 -31.34 26.16
N GLN A 299 2.49 -32.45 25.88
CA GLN A 299 3.10 -33.78 25.77
C GLN A 299 3.28 -34.17 24.31
N VAL A 300 4.24 -35.04 24.03
CA VAL A 300 4.47 -35.61 22.70
C VAL A 300 3.20 -36.27 22.16
N GLY A 301 2.86 -35.96 20.92
CA GLY A 301 1.63 -36.41 20.26
C GLY A 301 0.40 -35.54 20.51
N GLN A 302 0.47 -34.51 21.36
CA GLN A 302 -0.58 -33.49 21.45
C GLN A 302 -0.47 -32.50 20.29
N ARG A 303 -1.57 -31.82 19.98
CA ARG A 303 -1.56 -30.70 19.03
C ARG A 303 -1.47 -29.37 19.78
N LEU A 304 -0.60 -28.49 19.32
CA LEU A 304 -0.53 -27.11 19.76
C LEU A 304 -1.87 -26.40 19.55
N LEU A 305 -2.27 -25.60 20.54
CA LEU A 305 -3.36 -24.64 20.46
C LEU A 305 -2.79 -23.24 20.71
N ILE A 306 -2.77 -22.42 19.66
CA ILE A 306 -2.30 -21.04 19.75
C ILE A 306 -3.45 -20.18 20.25
N LYS A 307 -3.20 -19.44 21.33
CA LYS A 307 -4.13 -18.44 21.88
C LYS A 307 -3.77 -17.06 21.34
N GLU A 308 -4.76 -16.17 21.31
CA GLU A 308 -4.56 -14.75 20.96
C GLU A 308 -3.42 -14.13 21.78
N SER A 309 -3.45 -14.30 23.10
CA SER A 309 -2.42 -13.75 24.00
C SER A 309 -1.00 -14.22 23.64
N ALA A 310 -0.84 -15.46 23.17
CA ALA A 310 0.46 -16.00 22.78
C ALA A 310 0.95 -15.38 21.47
N ALA A 311 0.07 -15.18 20.49
CA ALA A 311 0.42 -14.51 19.23
C ALA A 311 0.80 -13.03 19.47
N LEU A 312 0.07 -12.33 20.35
CA LEU A 312 0.37 -10.94 20.73
C LEU A 312 1.67 -10.83 21.52
N GLU A 313 1.91 -11.72 22.48
CA GLU A 313 3.17 -11.77 23.24
C GLU A 313 4.36 -12.04 22.31
N PHE A 314 4.22 -12.98 21.37
CA PHE A 314 5.29 -13.28 20.43
C PHE A 314 5.63 -12.07 19.54
N ALA A 315 4.60 -11.39 19.02
CA ALA A 315 4.79 -10.17 18.24
C ALA A 315 5.49 -9.06 19.04
N ASP A 316 5.14 -8.86 20.32
CA ASP A 316 5.81 -7.90 21.20
C ASP A 316 7.29 -8.23 21.43
N LEU A 317 7.60 -9.49 21.78
CA LEU A 317 8.97 -9.93 22.01
C LEU A 317 9.85 -9.75 20.77
N VAL A 318 9.31 -10.09 19.60
CA VAL A 318 10.00 -9.93 18.32
C VAL A 318 10.14 -8.46 17.93
N GLU A 319 9.14 -7.62 18.20
CA GLU A 319 9.24 -6.16 17.97
C GLU A 319 10.34 -5.54 18.82
N ARG A 320 10.40 -5.88 20.11
CA ARG A 320 11.45 -5.42 21.03
C ARG A 320 12.83 -5.82 20.52
N LEU A 321 12.99 -7.07 20.07
CA LEU A 321 14.24 -7.56 19.51
C LEU A 321 14.61 -6.83 18.21
N GLY A 322 13.67 -6.69 17.27
CA GLY A 322 13.87 -5.99 16.01
C GLY A 322 14.23 -4.50 16.20
N THR A 323 13.53 -3.82 17.12
CA THR A 323 13.79 -2.42 17.47
C THR A 323 15.17 -2.25 18.11
N ALA A 324 15.55 -3.17 19.01
CA ALA A 324 16.86 -3.14 19.66
C ALA A 324 18.02 -3.37 18.68
N LEU A 325 17.81 -4.20 17.65
CA LEU A 325 18.76 -4.40 16.55
C LEU A 325 18.83 -3.17 15.64
N LEU A 326 17.68 -2.61 15.23
CA LEU A 326 17.62 -1.40 14.39
C LEU A 326 18.33 -0.20 15.04
N ALA A 327 18.12 0.02 16.33
CA ALA A 327 18.75 1.11 17.08
C ALA A 327 20.28 1.00 17.12
N ARG A 328 20.81 -0.23 17.11
CA ARG A 328 22.26 -0.50 17.13
C ARG A 328 22.87 -0.57 15.74
N TYR A 329 22.07 -0.93 14.74
CA TYR A 329 22.48 -0.84 13.34
C TYR A 329 22.68 0.60 12.89
N ALA A 330 21.84 1.53 13.36
CA ALA A 330 21.94 2.95 13.05
C ALA A 330 23.10 3.68 13.76
N ALA A 331 23.75 3.03 14.73
CA ALA A 331 24.88 3.54 15.51
C ALA A 331 26.23 3.00 15.00
#